data_AF-A0A660MS41-F1
#
_entry.id   AF-A0A660MS41-F1
#
_cell.length_a   1.000
_cell.length_b   1.000
_cell.length_c   1.000
_cell.angle_alpha   90.00
_cell.angle_beta   90.00
_cell.angle_gamma   90.00
#
_symmetry.space_group_name_H-M   'P 1'
#
loop_
_entity.id
_entity.type
_entity.pdbx_description
1 polymer ?
#
loop_
_entity_poly.entity_id
_entity_poly.type
_entity_poly.pdbx_seq_one_letter_code
_entity_poly.pdbx_strand_id
1 'polypeptide(L)'
;MQTTSHFIGIELKSELLSDIFLKVYKYFRKNNVESFFTFQNPLSCHITLYYLEKNISEKAKKEIKNLIKSFSVDKEIFISGFNYFLKKNGEKFVLYFTIKSDLPLENYRNILHKKYNKTEIIDNHFPYLAHATFFKIENNEIFEKHRKNIEKIIESELLKICKLNVNSGKIFLYAVNSEFKEEIQIKV
;
A
#
# COMPACT_ATOMS: atom_id res chain seq x y z
N MET A 1 20.53 -9.77 -0.47
CA MET A 1 19.19 -9.16 -0.65
C MET A 1 19.38 -7.71 -1.03
N GLN A 2 19.07 -7.33 -2.26
CA GLN A 2 19.17 -5.94 -2.69
C GLN A 2 17.94 -5.18 -2.20
N THR A 3 18.06 -4.59 -1.01
CA THR A 3 17.00 -3.69 -0.50
C THR A 3 17.03 -2.40 -1.31
N THR A 4 15.88 -1.91 -1.74
CA THR A 4 15.74 -0.66 -2.51
C THR A 4 15.21 0.47 -1.65
N SER A 5 14.37 0.17 -0.67
CA SER A 5 13.85 1.12 0.31
C SER A 5 13.39 0.39 1.58
N HIS A 6 13.08 1.16 2.61
CA HIS A 6 12.37 0.68 3.78
C HIS A 6 11.12 1.53 4.03
N PHE A 7 10.14 0.97 4.72
CA PHE A 7 9.00 1.75 5.20
C PHE A 7 8.39 1.14 6.45
N ILE A 8 7.68 1.96 7.21
CA ILE A 8 6.86 1.52 8.34
C ILE A 8 5.43 1.41 7.85
N GLY A 9 4.80 0.26 8.03
CA GLY A 9 3.44 0.02 7.55
C GLY A 9 2.59 -0.74 8.56
N ILE A 10 1.29 -0.44 8.57
CA ILE A 10 0.27 -1.23 9.26
C ILE A 10 -0.13 -2.38 8.33
N GLU A 11 -0.01 -3.61 8.82
CA GLU A 11 -0.36 -4.79 8.06
C GLU A 11 -1.89 -4.96 7.98
N LEU A 12 -2.37 -5.31 6.79
CA LEU A 12 -3.75 -5.68 6.55
C LEU A 12 -3.87 -7.21 6.39
N LYS A 13 -5.06 -7.73 6.68
CA LYS A 13 -5.45 -9.12 6.44
C LYS A 13 -5.56 -9.39 4.93
N SER A 14 -4.43 -9.71 4.31
CA SER A 14 -4.29 -10.01 2.88
C SER A 14 -5.28 -11.05 2.37
N GLU A 15 -5.66 -12.02 3.21
CA GLU A 15 -6.65 -13.04 2.89
C GLU A 15 -8.01 -12.45 2.49
N LEU A 16 -8.42 -11.34 3.10
CA LEU A 16 -9.68 -10.66 2.78
C LEU A 16 -9.64 -9.91 1.45
N LEU A 17 -8.44 -9.57 0.95
CA LEU A 17 -8.25 -8.85 -0.31
C LEU A 17 -7.94 -9.81 -1.48
N SER A 18 -7.59 -11.05 -1.17
CA SER A 18 -7.08 -12.05 -2.13
C SER A 18 -7.99 -12.27 -3.35
N ASP A 19 -9.31 -12.30 -3.14
CA ASP A 19 -10.28 -12.47 -4.22
C ASP A 19 -10.27 -11.29 -5.20
N ILE A 20 -10.06 -10.06 -4.72
CA ILE A 20 -9.96 -8.87 -5.57
C ILE A 20 -8.73 -8.99 -6.47
N PHE A 21 -7.57 -9.30 -5.89
CA PHE A 21 -6.33 -9.52 -6.65
C PHE A 21 -6.50 -10.61 -7.69
N LEU A 22 -7.05 -11.76 -7.30
CA LEU A 22 -7.20 -12.91 -8.18
C LEU A 22 -8.13 -12.61 -9.37
N LYS A 23 -9.26 -11.93 -9.13
CA LYS A 23 -10.23 -11.63 -10.20
C LYS A 23 -9.71 -10.58 -11.17
N VAL A 24 -9.05 -9.53 -10.67
CA VAL A 24 -8.44 -8.52 -11.53
C VAL A 24 -7.27 -9.12 -12.32
N TYR A 25 -6.43 -9.95 -11.69
CA TYR A 25 -5.35 -10.65 -12.40
C TYR A 25 -5.87 -11.58 -13.49
N LYS A 26 -6.92 -12.37 -13.22
CA LYS A 26 -7.61 -13.19 -14.24
C LYS A 26 -8.14 -12.35 -15.40
N TYR A 27 -8.69 -11.17 -15.10
CA TYR A 27 -9.12 -10.23 -16.14
C TYR A 27 -7.94 -9.74 -16.98
N PHE A 28 -6.82 -9.35 -16.37
CA PHE A 28 -5.63 -8.91 -17.10
C PHE A 28 -5.11 -10.01 -18.03
N ARG A 29 -4.96 -11.24 -17.52
CA ARG A 29 -4.51 -12.40 -18.31
C ARG A 29 -5.45 -12.73 -19.45
N LYS A 30 -6.76 -12.70 -19.22
CA LYS A 30 -7.76 -12.97 -20.28
C LYS A 30 -7.69 -11.96 -21.43
N ASN A 31 -7.29 -10.71 -21.13
CA ASN A 31 -7.22 -9.63 -22.11
C ASN A 31 -5.79 -9.33 -22.58
N ASN A 32 -4.78 -10.10 -22.13
CA ASN A 32 -3.36 -9.89 -22.44
C ASN A 32 -2.84 -8.47 -22.13
N VAL A 33 -3.23 -7.92 -20.96
CA VAL A 33 -2.84 -6.57 -20.53
C VAL A 33 -1.98 -6.52 -19.27
N GLU A 34 -1.56 -7.66 -18.74
CA GLU A 34 -0.79 -7.76 -17.49
C GLU A 34 0.57 -7.06 -17.53
N SER A 35 1.13 -6.82 -18.72
CA SER A 35 2.39 -6.09 -18.88
C SER A 35 2.25 -4.60 -18.59
N PHE A 36 1.04 -4.05 -18.62
CA PHE A 36 0.74 -2.63 -18.42
C PHE A 36 0.39 -2.29 -16.96
N PHE A 37 0.48 -3.27 -16.07
CA PHE A 37 0.18 -3.11 -14.65
C PHE A 37 1.26 -3.75 -13.79
N THR A 38 1.48 -3.14 -12.64
CA THR A 38 2.37 -3.67 -11.59
C THR A 38 1.58 -3.84 -10.32
N PHE A 39 1.25 -5.07 -9.95
CA PHE A 39 0.52 -5.34 -8.71
C PHE A 39 1.36 -5.04 -7.47
N GLN A 40 0.71 -4.48 -6.44
CA GLN A 40 1.22 -4.62 -5.08
C GLN A 40 1.28 -6.12 -4.75
N ASN A 41 2.32 -6.54 -4.02
CA ASN A 41 2.38 -7.92 -3.57
C ASN A 41 1.15 -8.23 -2.68
N PRO A 42 0.30 -9.19 -3.09
CA PRO A 42 -0.96 -9.46 -2.40
C PRO A 42 -0.75 -10.03 -1.00
N LEU A 43 0.42 -10.61 -0.70
CA LEU A 43 0.73 -11.20 0.60
C LEU A 43 1.16 -10.17 1.65
N SER A 44 1.42 -8.94 1.22
CA SER A 44 1.95 -7.86 2.06
C SER A 44 1.10 -6.60 1.94
N CYS A 45 -0.23 -6.74 1.88
CA CYS A 45 -1.13 -5.58 1.87
C CYS A 45 -0.93 -4.75 3.15
N HIS A 46 -0.74 -3.44 2.99
CA HIS A 46 -0.40 -2.55 4.10
C HIS A 46 -0.90 -1.13 3.87
N ILE A 47 -0.98 -0.37 4.96
CA ILE A 47 -1.08 1.10 4.94
C ILE A 47 0.29 1.64 5.33
N THR A 48 0.93 2.38 4.42
CA THR A 48 2.22 3.01 4.73
C THR A 48 2.02 4.17 5.69
N LEU A 49 2.84 4.22 6.75
CA LEU A 49 2.93 5.33 7.68
C LEU A 49 4.09 6.26 7.35
N TYR A 50 5.25 5.71 6.98
CA TYR A 50 6.45 6.51 6.74
C TYR A 50 7.49 5.77 5.90
N TYR A 51 8.10 6.46 4.93
CA TYR A 51 9.19 5.92 4.13
C TYR A 51 10.55 6.24 4.75
N LEU A 52 11.47 5.29 4.63
CA LEU A 52 12.82 5.34 5.19
C LEU A 52 13.85 5.00 4.11
N GLU A 53 15.10 5.34 4.38
CA GLU A 53 16.18 5.19 3.42
C GLU A 53 16.50 3.72 3.10
N LYS A 54 17.16 3.50 1.96
CA LYS A 54 17.58 2.17 1.52
C LYS A 54 18.44 1.44 2.55
N ASN A 55 19.34 2.15 3.22
CA ASN A 55 20.32 1.57 4.13
C ASN A 55 20.03 1.99 5.57
N ILE A 56 19.47 1.09 6.36
CA ILE A 56 19.22 1.33 7.79
C ILE A 56 20.11 0.39 8.62
N SER A 57 20.83 0.95 9.58
CA SER A 57 21.66 0.17 10.50
C SER A 57 20.80 -0.71 11.43
N GLU A 58 21.35 -1.82 11.92
CA GLU A 58 20.63 -2.70 12.86
C GLU A 58 20.22 -1.98 14.17
N LYS A 59 21.03 -1.00 14.60
CA LYS A 59 20.68 -0.12 15.74
C LYS A 59 19.42 0.68 15.43
N ALA A 60 19.38 1.35 14.28
CA ALA A 60 18.22 2.13 13.86
C ALA A 60 16.97 1.24 13.65
N LYS A 61 17.11 0.03 13.10
CA LYS A 61 16.01 -0.94 13.00
C LYS A 61 15.42 -1.28 14.37
N LYS A 62 16.26 -1.54 15.38
CA LYS A 62 15.81 -1.80 16.76
C LYS A 62 15.09 -0.58 17.36
N GLU A 63 15.60 0.62 17.14
CA GLU A 63 14.96 1.86 17.62
C GLU A 63 13.60 2.10 16.95
N ILE A 64 13.48 1.85 15.65
CA ILE A 64 12.22 1.91 14.92
C ILE A 64 11.23 0.90 15.49
N LYS A 65 11.64 -0.36 15.63
CA LYS A 65 10.80 -1.43 16.20
C LYS A 65 10.31 -1.11 17.61
N ASN A 66 11.16 -0.51 18.44
CA ASN A 66 10.76 -0.11 19.78
C ASN A 66 9.78 1.06 19.77
N LEU A 67 9.96 2.02 18.86
CA LEU A 67 9.02 3.13 18.70
C LEU A 67 7.64 2.67 18.23
N ILE A 68 7.56 1.85 17.20
CA ILE A 68 6.26 1.44 16.63
C ILE A 68 5.42 0.60 17.59
N LYS A 69 6.04 -0.05 18.59
CA LYS A 69 5.32 -0.72 19.70
C LYS A 69 4.50 0.24 20.56
N SER A 70 4.81 1.54 20.56
CA SER A 70 4.04 2.56 21.29
C SER A 70 2.77 2.99 20.55
N PHE A 71 2.60 2.61 19.29
CA PHE A 71 1.41 2.94 18.52
C PHE A 71 0.32 1.91 18.77
N SER A 72 -0.86 2.38 19.16
CA SER A 72 -2.02 1.50 19.32
C SER A 72 -2.60 1.16 17.95
N VAL A 73 -2.81 -0.12 17.68
CA VAL A 73 -3.46 -0.63 16.46
C VAL A 73 -4.64 -1.55 16.79
N ASP A 74 -5.32 -1.22 17.88
CA ASP A 74 -6.46 -1.96 18.46
C ASP A 74 -7.80 -1.63 17.79
N LYS A 75 -7.89 -0.53 17.04
CA LYS A 75 -9.11 -0.11 16.35
C LYS A 75 -9.27 -0.79 15.00
N GLU A 76 -10.51 -0.86 14.55
CA GLU A 76 -10.84 -1.47 13.27
C GLU A 76 -10.38 -0.60 12.10
N ILE A 77 -10.04 -1.27 11.01
CA ILE A 77 -9.73 -0.64 9.72
C ILE A 77 -10.66 -1.28 8.70
N PHE A 78 -11.34 -0.46 7.92
CA PHE A 78 -12.23 -0.88 6.84
C PHE A 78 -11.76 -0.33 5.51
N ILE A 79 -11.97 -1.10 4.45
CA ILE A 79 -11.87 -0.59 3.08
C ILE A 79 -13.21 0.04 2.70
N SER A 80 -13.20 1.34 2.42
CA SER A 80 -14.40 2.12 2.11
C SER A 80 -14.70 2.26 0.62
N GLY A 81 -13.71 1.96 -0.22
CA GLY A 81 -13.76 2.19 -1.66
C GLY A 81 -12.37 2.11 -2.27
N PHE A 82 -12.22 2.69 -3.46
CA PHE A 82 -10.94 2.86 -4.13
C PHE A 82 -10.90 4.22 -4.83
N ASN A 83 -9.70 4.71 -5.08
CA ASN A 83 -9.46 5.92 -5.84
C ASN A 83 -8.08 5.84 -6.53
N TYR A 84 -7.70 6.92 -7.20
CA TYR A 84 -6.47 6.99 -7.98
C TYR A 84 -5.56 8.12 -7.52
N PHE A 85 -4.25 7.87 -7.55
CA PHE A 85 -3.30 8.98 -7.64
C PHE A 85 -3.16 9.40 -9.11
N LEU A 86 -3.13 10.71 -9.31
CA LEU A 86 -3.06 11.33 -10.62
C LEU A 86 -1.68 11.98 -10.82
N LYS A 87 -1.12 11.80 -12.01
CA LYS A 87 0.04 12.59 -12.46
C LYS A 87 -0.40 14.05 -12.65
N LYS A 88 0.57 14.96 -12.79
CA LYS A 88 0.30 16.39 -13.03
C LYS A 88 -0.57 16.64 -14.28
N ASN A 89 -0.51 15.77 -15.28
CA ASN A 89 -1.32 15.84 -16.50
C ASN A 89 -2.71 15.18 -16.37
N GLY A 90 -3.09 14.72 -15.17
CA GLY A 90 -4.38 14.10 -14.89
C GLY A 90 -4.46 12.60 -15.17
N GLU A 91 -3.39 11.97 -15.67
CA GLU A 91 -3.35 10.52 -15.89
C GLU A 91 -3.36 9.76 -14.57
N LYS A 92 -4.10 8.65 -14.52
CA LYS A 92 -4.11 7.74 -13.38
C LYS A 92 -2.85 6.89 -13.43
N PHE A 93 -2.14 6.77 -12.31
CA PHE A 93 -0.91 5.97 -12.25
C PHE A 93 -0.85 4.98 -11.09
N VAL A 94 -1.69 5.14 -10.06
CA VAL A 94 -1.84 4.17 -8.96
C VAL A 94 -3.32 4.05 -8.63
N LEU A 95 -3.83 2.82 -8.56
CA LEU A 95 -5.10 2.51 -7.92
C LEU A 95 -4.82 2.10 -6.47
N TYR A 96 -5.51 2.73 -5.53
CA TYR A 96 -5.43 2.39 -4.11
C TYR A 96 -6.82 2.23 -3.49
N PHE A 97 -6.88 1.45 -2.42
CA PHE A 97 -8.06 1.32 -1.57
C PHE A 97 -8.11 2.44 -0.54
N THR A 98 -9.29 3.05 -0.36
CA THR A 98 -9.51 4.11 0.63
C THR A 98 -9.79 3.51 2.00
N ILE A 99 -9.16 4.06 3.03
CA ILE A 99 -9.23 3.53 4.38
C ILE A 99 -10.22 4.33 5.23
N LYS A 100 -11.06 3.62 6.00
CA LYS A 100 -11.86 4.19 7.09
C LYS A 100 -11.42 3.55 8.40
N SER A 101 -11.00 4.37 9.35
CA SER A 101 -10.55 3.92 10.69
C SER A 101 -10.59 5.09 11.68
N ASP A 102 -10.77 4.77 12.95
CA ASP A 102 -10.61 5.71 14.07
C ASP A 102 -9.16 5.76 14.59
N LEU A 103 -8.24 5.00 13.99
CA LEU A 103 -6.82 5.11 14.30
C LEU A 103 -6.31 6.51 13.93
N PRO A 104 -5.50 7.16 14.78
CA PRO A 104 -4.92 8.46 14.49
C PRO A 104 -3.69 8.31 13.56
N LEU A 105 -3.89 7.75 12.36
CA LEU A 105 -2.83 7.38 11.42
C LEU A 105 -1.95 8.56 11.02
N GLU A 106 -2.55 9.73 10.81
CA GLU A 106 -1.81 10.95 10.51
C GLU A 106 -0.92 11.38 11.69
N ASN A 107 -1.40 11.23 12.93
CA ASN A 107 -0.57 11.51 14.12
C ASN A 107 0.60 10.53 14.20
N TYR A 108 0.40 9.24 13.91
CA TYR A 108 1.49 8.26 13.85
C TYR A 108 2.53 8.65 12.80
N ARG A 109 2.09 9.00 11.58
CA ARG A 109 2.97 9.51 10.53
C ARG A 109 3.72 10.77 10.99
N ASN A 110 3.07 11.70 11.67
CA ASN A 110 3.68 12.95 12.13
C ASN A 110 4.72 12.73 13.24
N ILE A 111 4.48 11.78 14.16
CA ILE A 111 5.47 11.35 15.16
C ILE A 111 6.72 10.77 14.46
N LEU A 112 6.52 9.90 13.47
CA LEU A 112 7.62 9.32 12.68
C LEU A 112 8.38 10.40 11.91
N HIS A 113 7.66 11.31 11.26
CA HIS A 113 8.25 12.41 10.50
C HIS A 113 9.10 13.33 11.38
N LYS A 114 8.56 13.75 12.54
CA LYS A 114 9.30 14.58 13.51
C LYS A 114 10.57 13.90 14.02
N LYS A 115 10.52 12.59 14.24
CA LYS A 115 11.66 11.84 14.79
C LYS A 115 12.75 11.55 13.76
N TYR A 116 12.38 11.18 12.55
CA TYR A 116 13.35 10.71 11.54
C TYR A 116 13.71 11.77 10.50
N ASN A 117 12.82 12.74 10.25
CA ASN A 117 13.02 13.88 9.37
C ASN A 117 13.75 13.57 8.05
N LYS A 118 13.29 12.51 7.37
CA LYS A 118 13.88 12.02 6.11
C LYS A 118 13.42 12.86 4.91
N THR A 119 13.95 14.08 4.82
CA THR A 119 13.62 15.08 3.79
C THR A 119 14.19 14.75 2.41
N GLU A 120 15.16 13.85 2.34
CA GLU A 120 15.71 13.35 1.09
C GLU A 120 14.76 12.38 0.35
N ILE A 121 13.73 11.87 1.04
CA ILE A 121 12.74 10.96 0.48
C ILE A 121 11.51 11.75 0.05
N ILE A 122 11.33 11.93 -1.25
CA ILE A 122 10.27 12.76 -1.82
C ILE A 122 8.85 12.30 -1.41
N ASP A 123 8.64 11.00 -1.23
CA ASP A 123 7.35 10.44 -0.83
C ASP A 123 6.87 10.97 0.53
N ASN A 124 7.81 11.34 1.41
CA ASN A 124 7.48 11.89 2.72
C ASN A 124 7.01 13.36 2.65
N HIS A 125 7.15 14.04 1.50
CA HIS A 125 6.71 15.44 1.33
C HIS A 125 5.25 15.58 0.89
N PHE A 126 4.63 14.52 0.39
CA PHE A 126 3.23 14.57 0.02
C PHE A 126 2.33 14.64 1.27
N PRO A 127 1.17 15.32 1.19
CA PRO A 127 0.15 15.24 2.23
C PRO A 127 -0.18 13.79 2.56
N TYR A 128 -0.26 13.48 3.85
CA TYR A 128 -0.53 12.12 4.26
C TYR A 128 -1.95 11.72 3.89
N LEU A 129 -2.08 10.57 3.23
CA LEU A 129 -3.34 9.95 2.91
C LEU A 129 -3.26 8.48 3.31
N ALA A 130 -4.11 8.02 4.22
CA ALA A 130 -4.19 6.62 4.55
C ALA A 130 -4.82 5.83 3.38
N HIS A 131 -4.02 4.95 2.78
CA HIS A 131 -4.43 4.13 1.65
C HIS A 131 -3.68 2.79 1.64
N ALA A 132 -4.22 1.82 0.92
CA ALA A 132 -3.51 0.59 0.58
C ALA A 132 -3.38 0.49 -0.95
N THR A 133 -2.15 0.49 -1.46
CA THR A 133 -1.89 0.38 -2.90
C THR A 133 -2.36 -0.97 -3.43
N PHE A 134 -3.04 -0.98 -4.57
CA PHE A 134 -3.51 -2.19 -5.22
C PHE A 134 -2.66 -2.54 -6.45
N PHE A 135 -2.53 -1.61 -7.40
CA PHE A 135 -1.60 -1.74 -8.53
C PHE A 135 -1.18 -0.37 -9.08
N LYS A 136 -0.02 -0.33 -9.75
CA LYS A 136 0.45 0.78 -10.57
C LYS A 136 0.01 0.58 -12.02
N ILE A 137 -0.28 1.68 -12.69
CA ILE A 137 -0.69 1.75 -14.10
C ILE A 137 0.51 2.24 -14.90
N GLU A 138 1.10 1.37 -15.72
CA GLU A 138 2.26 1.69 -16.55
C GLU A 138 1.84 2.33 -17.88
N ASN A 139 0.63 2.05 -18.36
CA ASN A 139 0.07 2.64 -19.58
C ASN A 139 -1.38 3.09 -19.36
N ASN A 140 -1.58 4.40 -19.23
CA ASN A 140 -2.89 5.00 -18.95
C ASN A 140 -3.89 4.84 -20.11
N GLU A 141 -3.43 4.86 -21.37
CA GLU A 141 -4.31 4.69 -22.54
C GLU A 141 -4.92 3.27 -22.57
N ILE A 142 -4.09 2.25 -22.33
CA ILE A 142 -4.57 0.88 -22.21
C ILE A 142 -5.48 0.75 -20.99
N PHE A 143 -5.10 1.32 -19.86
CA PHE A 143 -5.95 1.28 -18.66
C PHE A 143 -7.34 1.86 -18.91
N GLU A 144 -7.46 3.03 -19.52
CA GLU A 144 -8.77 3.67 -19.76
C GLU A 144 -9.69 2.83 -20.67
N LYS A 145 -9.14 2.06 -21.62
CA LYS A 145 -9.92 1.10 -22.43
C LYS A 145 -10.53 -0.02 -21.59
N HIS A 146 -9.89 -0.39 -20.48
CA HIS A 146 -10.32 -1.48 -19.60
C HIS A 146 -10.95 -1.02 -18.27
N ARG A 147 -10.82 0.27 -17.93
CA ARG A 147 -11.11 0.83 -16.61
C ARG A 147 -12.46 0.41 -16.05
N LYS A 148 -13.54 0.61 -16.80
CA LYS A 148 -14.90 0.30 -16.34
C LYS A 148 -15.07 -1.17 -15.93
N ASN A 149 -14.43 -2.10 -16.65
CA ASN A 149 -14.51 -3.52 -16.33
C ASN A 149 -13.70 -3.86 -15.08
N ILE A 150 -12.52 -3.26 -14.94
CA ILE A 150 -11.65 -3.41 -13.77
C ILE A 150 -12.36 -2.85 -12.52
N GLU A 151 -12.88 -1.63 -12.60
CA GLU A 151 -13.64 -0.96 -11.54
C GLU A 151 -14.86 -1.81 -11.14
N LYS A 152 -15.64 -2.32 -12.09
CA LYS A 152 -16.77 -3.20 -11.81
C LYS A 152 -16.38 -4.47 -11.03
N ILE A 153 -15.25 -5.09 -11.37
CA ILE A 153 -14.74 -6.25 -10.63
C ILE A 153 -14.41 -5.83 -9.20
N ILE A 154 -13.66 -4.74 -9.03
CA ILE A 154 -13.24 -4.24 -7.72
C ILE A 154 -14.46 -3.89 -6.86
N GLU A 155 -15.41 -3.11 -7.39
CA GLU A 155 -16.66 -2.73 -6.71
C GLU A 155 -17.43 -3.95 -6.22
N SER A 156 -17.61 -4.96 -7.09
CA SER A 156 -18.36 -6.16 -6.74
C SER A 156 -17.75 -6.97 -5.60
N GLU A 157 -16.42 -6.98 -5.49
CA GLU A 157 -15.73 -7.68 -4.41
C GLU A 157 -15.61 -6.83 -3.15
N LEU A 158 -15.43 -5.51 -3.28
CA LEU A 158 -15.43 -4.58 -2.15
C LEU A 158 -16.73 -4.64 -1.36
N LEU A 159 -17.88 -4.80 -2.03
CA LEU A 159 -19.18 -4.96 -1.35
C LEU A 159 -19.23 -6.15 -0.38
N LYS A 160 -18.38 -7.17 -0.58
CA LYS A 160 -18.31 -8.35 0.29
C LYS A 160 -17.47 -8.12 1.53
N ILE A 161 -16.52 -7.18 1.47
CA ILE A 161 -15.52 -6.97 2.51
C ILE A 161 -15.59 -5.60 3.18
N CYS A 162 -16.39 -4.66 2.67
CA CYS A 162 -16.43 -3.27 3.14
C CYS A 162 -16.85 -3.09 4.61
N LYS A 163 -17.47 -4.13 5.20
CA LYS A 163 -17.85 -4.18 6.63
C LYS A 163 -16.93 -5.07 7.47
N LEU A 164 -15.92 -5.67 6.86
CA LEU A 164 -14.98 -6.56 7.57
C LEU A 164 -13.78 -5.76 8.06
N ASN A 165 -13.38 -6.02 9.30
CA ASN A 165 -12.17 -5.44 9.86
C ASN A 165 -10.92 -6.07 9.20
N VAL A 166 -10.30 -5.31 8.30
CA VAL A 166 -9.08 -5.69 7.58
C VAL A 166 -7.79 -5.44 8.37
N ASN A 167 -7.85 -4.87 9.58
CA ASN A 167 -6.67 -4.67 10.41
C ASN A 167 -6.12 -6.00 10.92
N SER A 168 -4.82 -6.28 10.73
CA SER A 168 -4.17 -7.44 11.35
C SER A 168 -3.75 -7.18 12.82
N GLY A 169 -3.80 -5.92 13.26
CA GLY A 169 -3.36 -5.48 14.59
C GLY A 169 -1.84 -5.37 14.71
N LYS A 170 -1.12 -5.25 13.59
CA LYS A 170 0.36 -5.25 13.60
C LYS A 170 0.94 -4.12 12.75
N ILE A 171 2.02 -3.53 13.26
CA ILE A 171 2.88 -2.60 12.52
C ILE A 171 4.24 -3.27 12.34
N PHE A 172 4.80 -3.18 11.14
CA PHE A 172 6.13 -3.69 10.86
C PHE A 172 7.02 -2.62 10.20
N LEU A 173 8.32 -2.82 10.36
CA LEU A 173 9.31 -2.26 9.47
C LEU A 173 9.48 -3.24 8.31
N TYR A 174 9.35 -2.72 7.09
CA TYR A 174 9.51 -3.47 5.86
C TYR A 174 10.78 -3.03 5.13
N ALA A 175 11.46 -3.99 4.51
CA ALA A 175 12.45 -3.78 3.48
C ALA A 175 11.85 -4.18 2.13
N VAL A 176 12.01 -3.33 1.11
CA VAL A 176 11.52 -3.59 -0.25
C VAL A 176 12.66 -4.15 -1.09
N ASN A 177 12.39 -5.22 -1.83
CA ASN A 177 13.22 -5.68 -2.93
C ASN A 177 12.47 -5.46 -4.26
N SER A 178 12.98 -4.56 -5.09
CA SER A 178 12.44 -4.24 -6.42
C SER A 178 13.16 -4.93 -7.58
N GLU A 179 14.00 -5.95 -7.32
CA GLU A 179 14.59 -6.78 -8.38
C GLU A 179 13.51 -7.62 -9.12
N PHE A 180 12.39 -7.88 -8.45
CA PHE A 180 11.24 -8.56 -9.02
C PHE A 180 10.24 -7.54 -9.56
N LYS A 181 9.56 -7.88 -10.67
CA LYS A 181 8.52 -7.03 -11.26
C LYS A 181 7.45 -6.71 -10.22
N GLU A 182 7.01 -7.72 -9.48
CA GLU A 182 6.19 -7.55 -8.28
C GLU A 182 7.10 -7.33 -7.06
N GLU A 183 7.20 -6.08 -6.61
CA GLU A 183 8.08 -5.71 -5.48
C GLU A 183 7.77 -6.56 -4.25
N ILE A 184 8.80 -7.16 -3.66
CA ILE A 184 8.66 -8.01 -2.47
C ILE A 184 8.94 -7.17 -1.22
N GLN A 185 8.01 -7.15 -0.26
CA GLN A 185 8.19 -6.51 1.04
C GLN A 185 8.46 -7.56 2.12
N ILE A 186 9.60 -7.44 2.78
CA ILE A 186 10.08 -8.38 3.81
C ILE A 186 10.05 -7.67 5.15
N LYS A 187 9.50 -8.31 6.17
CA LYS A 187 9.50 -7.80 7.55
C LYS A 187 10.92 -7.92 8.10
N VAL A 188 11.51 -6.80 8.50
CA VAL A 188 12.91 -6.73 8.96
C VAL A 188 13.03 -6.17 10.35
#